data_AF-A0A5K1DVG7-F1
#
_entry.id   AF-A0A5K1DVG7-F1
#
_cell.length_a   1.000
_cell.length_b   1.000
_cell.length_c   1.000
_cell.angle_alpha   90.00
_cell.angle_beta   90.00
_cell.angle_gamma   90.00
#
_symmetry.space_group_name_H-M   'P 1'
#
loop_
_entity.id
_entity.type
_entity.pdbx_description
1 polymer ?
#
loop_
_entity_poly.entity_id
_entity_poly.type
_entity_poly.pdbx_seq_one_letter_code
_entity_poly.pdbx_strand_id
1 'polypeptide(L)' 'NALIDMYVKLGNIGNARQQFDLMMLKDTITWNSMVAGYVQGNDVDEAIYLFCHMMWQGISPDEVSFVCAL' A
#
# COMPACT_ATOMS: atom_id res chain seq x y z
N ASN A 1 -2.31 -3.59 -10.83
CA ASN A 1 -1.57 -2.51 -10.14
C ASN A 1 -1.56 -1.15 -10.83
N ALA A 2 -1.75 -1.04 -12.16
CA ALA A 2 -1.82 0.28 -12.83
C ALA A 2 -2.91 1.25 -12.29
N LEU A 3 -4.04 0.73 -11.81
CA LEU A 3 -5.12 1.56 -11.24
C LEU A 3 -4.76 2.16 -9.88
N ILE A 4 -4.22 1.37 -8.95
CA ILE A 4 -3.77 1.87 -7.64
C ILE A 4 -2.60 2.84 -7.83
N ASP A 5 -1.65 2.49 -8.69
CA ASP A 5 -0.51 3.34 -9.01
C ASP A 5 -0.95 4.69 -9.62
N MET A 6 -2.02 4.70 -10.43
CA MET A 6 -2.64 5.93 -10.94
C MET A 6 -3.30 6.76 -9.83
N TYR A 7 -4.10 6.14 -8.94
CA TYR A 7 -4.77 6.88 -7.86
C TYR A 7 -3.78 7.47 -6.85
N VAL A 8 -2.72 6.72 -6.54
CA VAL A 8 -1.61 7.18 -5.69
C VAL A 8 -0.90 8.37 -6.33
N LYS A 9 -0.56 8.30 -7.62
CA LYS A 9 0.07 9.42 -8.37
C LYS A 9 -0.82 10.66 -8.49
N LEU A 10 -2.14 10.50 -8.37
CA LEU A 10 -3.10 11.61 -8.36
C LEU A 10 -3.34 12.20 -6.96
N GLY A 11 -2.63 11.72 -5.94
CA GLY A 11 -2.78 12.16 -4.55
C GLY A 11 -4.12 11.76 -3.92
N ASN A 12 -4.90 10.88 -4.58
CA ASN A 12 -6.21 10.45 -4.10
C ASN A 12 -6.11 9.08 -3.42
N ILE A 13 -5.41 9.08 -2.28
CA ILE A 13 -5.15 7.87 -1.48
C ILE A 13 -6.48 7.29 -0.95
N GLY A 14 -7.47 8.11 -0.65
CA GLY A 14 -8.79 7.65 -0.20
C GLY A 14 -9.49 6.75 -1.23
N ASN A 15 -9.50 7.16 -2.51
CA ASN A 15 -10.04 6.33 -3.59
C ASN A 15 -9.17 5.11 -3.88
N ALA A 16 -7.83 5.25 -3.78
CA ALA A 16 -6.92 4.11 -3.88
C ALA A 16 -7.24 3.06 -2.81
N ARG A 17 -7.48 3.49 -1.57
CA ARG A 17 -7.81 2.62 -0.43
C ARG A 17 -9.13 1.90 -0.63
N GLN A 18 -10.17 2.57 -1.11
CA GLN A 18 -11.44 1.90 -1.41
C GLN A 18 -11.29 0.80 -2.47
N GLN A 19 -10.55 1.08 -3.55
CA GLN A 19 -10.29 0.06 -4.57
C GLN A 19 -9.44 -1.10 -4.04
N PHE A 20 -8.43 -0.78 -3.23
CA PHE A 20 -7.63 -1.76 -2.53
C PHE A 20 -8.50 -2.66 -1.65
N ASP A 21 -9.36 -2.10 -0.80
CA ASP A 21 -10.21 -2.87 0.11
C ASP A 21 -11.19 -3.79 -0.66
N LEU A 22 -11.68 -3.37 -1.82
CA LEU A 22 -12.55 -4.16 -2.70
C LEU A 22 -11.84 -5.33 -3.42
N MET A 23 -10.51 -5.33 -3.52
CA MET A 23 -9.78 -6.42 -4.18
C MET A 23 -9.79 -7.70 -3.35
N MET A 24 -10.35 -8.79 -3.87
CA MET A 24 -10.30 -10.10 -3.18
C MET A 24 -8.89 -10.71 -3.14
N LEU A 25 -8.07 -10.44 -4.16
CA LEU A 25 -6.70 -10.91 -4.27
C LEU A 25 -5.77 -9.70 -4.40
N LYS A 26 -4.83 -9.60 -3.47
CA LYS A 26 -3.83 -8.53 -3.41
C LYS A 26 -2.45 -9.18 -3.46
N ASP A 27 -1.66 -8.80 -4.45
CA ASP A 27 -0.26 -9.24 -4.55
C ASP A 27 0.68 -8.25 -3.85
N THR A 28 1.94 -8.63 -3.66
CA THR A 28 2.98 -7.79 -3.03
C THR A 28 3.05 -6.38 -3.62
N ILE A 29 2.92 -6.27 -4.93
CA ILE A 29 2.96 -4.98 -5.63
C ILE A 29 1.74 -4.12 -5.26
N THR A 30 0.55 -4.71 -5.12
CA THR A 30 -0.69 -4.03 -4.69
C THR A 30 -0.50 -3.38 -3.32
N TRP A 31 0.09 -4.12 -2.37
CA TRP A 31 0.39 -3.63 -1.02
C TRP A 31 1.44 -2.53 -1.03
N ASN A 32 2.56 -2.74 -1.73
CA ASN A 32 3.65 -1.78 -1.83
C ASN A 32 3.16 -0.45 -2.43
N SER A 33 2.31 -0.47 -3.46
CA SER A 33 1.72 0.74 -4.03
C SER A 33 0.88 1.52 -3.00
N MET A 34 0.10 0.84 -2.16
CA MET A 34 -0.69 1.50 -1.11
C MET A 34 0.19 2.08 -0.01
N VAL A 35 1.15 1.31 0.51
CA VAL A 35 2.10 1.76 1.54
C VAL A 35 2.87 2.98 1.05
N ALA A 36 3.42 2.93 -0.16
CA ALA A 36 4.12 4.07 -0.77
C ALA A 36 3.20 5.29 -0.93
N GLY A 37 1.93 5.07 -1.26
CA GLY A 37 0.94 6.15 -1.31
C GLY A 37 0.76 6.85 0.02
N TYR A 38 0.55 6.11 1.11
CA TYR A 38 0.42 6.69 2.45
C TYR A 38 1.69 7.41 2.92
N VAL A 39 2.88 6.87 2.63
CA VAL A 39 4.16 7.56 2.91
C VAL A 39 4.25 8.89 2.15
N GLN A 40 3.89 8.92 0.86
CA GLN A 40 3.86 10.16 0.07
C GLN A 40 2.79 11.15 0.55
N GLY A 41 1.69 10.64 1.09
CA GLY A 41 0.64 11.43 1.74
C GLY A 41 0.98 11.94 3.13
N ASN A 42 2.18 11.64 3.63
CA ASN A 42 2.67 12.00 4.97
C ASN A 42 1.82 11.39 6.11
N ASP A 43 1.15 10.27 5.83
CA ASP A 43 0.32 9.50 6.76
C ASP A 43 1.01 8.18 7.08
N VAL A 44 2.07 8.29 7.87
CA VAL A 44 2.99 7.18 8.17
C VAL A 44 2.32 6.11 9.03
N ASP A 45 1.37 6.49 9.89
CA ASP A 45 0.66 5.55 10.77
C ASP A 45 -0.13 4.54 9.93
N GLU A 46 -0.85 4.99 8.89
CA GLU A 46 -1.56 4.09 7.99
C GLU A 46 -0.63 3.28 7.09
N ALA A 47 0.52 3.84 6.71
CA ALA A 47 1.55 3.10 5.97
C ALA A 47 2.06 1.91 6.80
N ILE A 48 2.39 2.12 8.08
CA ILE A 48 2.83 1.07 9.01
C ILE A 48 1.71 0.06 9.25
N TYR A 49 0.48 0.52 9.46
CA TYR A 49 -0.67 -0.37 9.64
C TYR A 49 -0.84 -1.32 8.46
N LEU A 50 -0.81 -0.81 7.22
CA LEU A 50 -0.92 -1.63 6.01
C LEU A 50 0.26 -2.58 5.85
N PHE A 51 1.48 -2.13 6.15
CA PHE A 51 2.67 -2.97 6.12
C PHE A 51 2.57 -4.14 7.11
N CYS A 52 2.16 -3.88 8.35
CA CYS A 52 1.89 -4.94 9.32
C CYS A 52 0.79 -5.88 8.83
N HIS A 53 -0.30 -5.34 8.28
CA HIS A 53 -1.41 -6.16 7.80
C HIS A 53 -1.01 -7.08 6.62
N MET A 54 -0.13 -6.60 5.74
CA MET A 54 0.49 -7.40 4.68
C MET A 54 1.25 -8.61 5.24
N MET A 55 2.07 -8.40 6.28
CA MET A 55 2.82 -9.47 6.94
C MET A 55 1.91 -10.49 7.60
N TRP A 56 0.82 -10.04 8.25
CA TRP A 56 -0.18 -10.93 8.87
C TRP A 56 -0.93 -11.80 7.85
N GLN A 57 -1.08 -11.31 6.61
CA GLN A 57 -1.67 -12.07 5.50
C GLN A 57 -0.69 -13.11 4.91
N GLY A 58 0.54 -13.21 5.43
CA GLY A 58 1.56 -14.14 4.93
C GLY A 58 2.19 -13.70 3.61
N ILE A 59 1.99 -12.45 3.20
CA ILE A 59 2.60 -11.88 2.01
C ILE A 59 3.99 -11.39 2.41
N SER A 60 5.03 -12.06 1.89
CA SER A 60 6.41 -11.69 2.19
C SER A 60 6.67 -10.26 1.69
N PRO A 61 7.06 -9.33 2.58
CA PRO A 61 7.56 -8.04 2.17
C PRO A 61 8.83 -8.24 1.33
N ASP A 62 8.95 -7.57 0.19
CA ASP A 62 10.18 -7.53 -0.61
C ASP A 62 11.15 -6.45 -0.10
N GLU A 63 12.34 -6.30 -0.70
CA GLU A 63 13.33 -5.27 -0.27
C GLU A 63 12.75 -3.84 -0.21
N VAL A 64 11.78 -3.52 -1.07
CA VAL A 64 11.13 -2.19 -1.12
C VAL A 64 10.26 -1.95 0.10
N SER A 65 9.63 -3.01 0.58
CA SER A 65 8.77 -3.04 1.76
C SER A 65 9.52 -2.65 3.05
N PHE A 66 10.79 -3.04 3.20
CA PHE A 66 11.63 -2.62 4.34
C PHE A 66 12.04 -1.15 4.29
N VAL A 67 12.23 -0.58 3.10
CA VAL A 67 12.61 0.83 2.92
C VAL A 67 11.47 1.77 3.30
N CYS A 68 10.21 1.33 3.16
CA CYS A 68 9.05 2.12 3.58
C CYS A 68 8.79 2.11 5.10
N ALA A 69 9.43 1.23 5.86
CA ALA A 69 9.27 1.11 7.31
C ALA A 69 10.35 1.85 8.11
N LEU A 70 11.35 2.44 7.44
CA LEU A 70 12.44 3.24 8.01
C LEU A 70 12.26 4.73 7.67
#